data_AF-A0A7U9XIT3-F1
#
_entry.id   AF-A0A7U9XIT3-F1
#
_cell.length_a   1.000
_cell.length_b   1.000
_cell.length_c   1.000
_cell.angle_alpha   90.00
_cell.angle_beta   90.00
_cell.angle_gamma   90.00
#
_symmetry.space_group_name_H-M   'P 1'
#
loop_
_entity.id
_entity.type
_entity.pdbx_description
1 polymer ?
#
loop_
_entity_poly.entity_id
_entity_poly.type
_entity_poly.pdbx_seq_one_letter_code
_entity_poly.pdbx_strand_id
1 'polypeptide(L)' 'MKYRVIHKFRDLQDDNHIYSVGDEYKGKKSQARIKELSTDANKIGRPLIEKITEEKQS' A
#
# COMPACT_ATOMS: atom_id res chain seq x y z
N MET A 1 -7.02 -7.56 7.05
CA MET A 1 -5.94 -6.61 7.41
C MET A 1 -6.11 -5.33 6.62
N LYS A 2 -5.99 -4.19 7.28
CA LYS A 2 -6.03 -2.87 6.64
C LYS A 2 -4.60 -2.37 6.42
N TYR A 3 -4.40 -1.62 5.35
CA TYR A 3 -3.11 -1.03 5.01
C TYR A 3 -3.32 0.43 4.69
N ARG A 4 -2.38 1.27 5.12
CA ARG A 4 -2.35 2.70 4.86
C ARG A 4 -1.33 2.98 3.78
N VAL A 5 -1.68 3.85 2.85
CA VAL A 5 -0.76 4.35 1.84
C VAL A 5 0.16 5.39 2.48
N ILE A 6 1.46 5.16 2.40
CA ILE A 6 2.51 6.05 2.96
C ILE A 6 3.25 6.85 1.88
N HIS A 7 3.17 6.40 0.63
CA HIS A 7 3.66 7.14 -0.54
C HIS A 7 2.64 7.08 -1.66
N LYS A 8 2.37 8.21 -2.31
CA LYS A 8 1.48 8.27 -3.48
C LYS A 8 2.00 7.34 -4.58
N PHE A 9 1.12 6.51 -5.14
CA PHE A 9 1.45 5.65 -6.28
C PHE A 9 0.25 5.44 -7.20
N ARG A 10 0.55 5.09 -8.45
CA ARG A 10 -0.45 4.65 -9.44
C ARG A 10 -0.43 3.13 -9.49
N ASP A 11 -1.57 2.50 -9.24
CA ASP A 11 -1.70 1.05 -9.35
C ASP A 11 -2.09 0.67 -10.79
N LEU A 12 -1.13 0.13 -11.53
CA LEU A 12 -1.35 -0.31 -12.91
C LEU A 12 -2.22 -1.58 -13.01
N GLN A 13 -2.48 -2.27 -11.90
CA GLN A 13 -3.31 -3.48 -11.83
C GLN A 13 -4.74 -3.19 -11.33
N ASP A 14 -5.08 -1.93 -11.08
CA ASP A 14 -6.35 -1.47 -10.50
C ASP A 14 -6.89 -0.29 -11.30
N ASP A 15 -7.10 -0.47 -12.62
CA ASP A 15 -7.61 0.57 -13.54
C ASP A 15 -6.89 1.93 -13.45
N ASN A 16 -5.57 1.91 -13.23
CA ASN A 16 -4.76 3.11 -13.02
C ASN A 16 -5.17 3.97 -11.81
N HIS A 17 -5.79 3.37 -10.79
CA HIS A 17 -6.16 4.06 -9.57
C HIS A 17 -4.95 4.73 -8.92
N ILE A 18 -5.15 5.96 -8.46
CA ILE A 18 -4.12 6.75 -7.80
C ILE A 18 -4.42 6.77 -6.31
N TYR A 19 -3.58 6.08 -5.54
CA TYR A 19 -3.63 6.09 -4.09
C TYR A 19 -2.82 7.28 -3.56
N SER A 20 -3.42 8.09 -2.69
CA SER A 20 -2.77 9.21 -2.01
C SER A 20 -2.30 8.83 -0.61
N VAL A 21 -1.32 9.55 -0.09
CA VAL A 21 -0.81 9.33 1.27
C VAL A 21 -1.94 9.53 2.28
N GLY A 22 -2.14 8.57 3.17
CA GLY A 22 -3.26 8.58 4.12
C GLY A 22 -4.41 7.63 3.74
N ASP A 23 -4.55 7.29 2.46
CA ASP A 23 -5.66 6.47 2.00
C ASP A 23 -5.55 5.03 2.53
N GLU A 24 -6.71 4.40 2.75
CA GLU A 24 -6.76 2.95 2.93
C GLU A 24 -6.54 2.25 1.58
N TYR A 25 -5.59 1.32 1.53
CA TYR A 25 -5.38 0.49 0.34
C TYR A 25 -6.52 -0.51 0.15
N LYS A 26 -7.26 -0.35 -0.95
CA LYS A 26 -8.43 -1.18 -1.32
C LYS A 26 -8.16 -2.15 -2.46
N GLY A 27 -6.97 -2.12 -3.07
CA GLY A 27 -6.58 -3.03 -4.14
C GLY A 27 -6.35 -4.47 -3.68
N LYS A 28 -5.76 -5.30 -4.55
CA LYS A 28 -5.58 -6.74 -4.33
C LYS A 28 -4.67 -7.04 -3.13
N LYS A 29 -5.19 -7.75 -2.13
CA LYS A 29 -4.50 -8.07 -0.86
C LYS A 29 -3.85 -9.46 -0.82
N SER A 30 -3.37 -9.97 -1.96
CA SER A 30 -2.59 -11.23 -1.95
C SER A 30 -1.26 -11.03 -1.23
N GLN A 31 -0.72 -12.08 -0.61
CA GLN A 31 0.55 -11.99 0.13
C GLN A 31 1.70 -11.44 -0.73
N ALA A 32 1.82 -11.91 -1.98
CA ALA A 32 2.82 -11.42 -2.92
C ALA A 32 2.66 -9.92 -3.20
N ARG A 33 1.42 -9.43 -3.42
CA ARG A 33 1.15 -8.02 -3.71
C ARG A 33 1.41 -7.13 -2.50
N ILE A 34 0.99 -7.55 -1.32
CA ILE A 34 1.30 -6.82 -0.10
C ILE A 34 2.81 -6.76 0.13
N LYS A 35 3.54 -7.86 -0.06
CA LYS A 35 5.01 -7.86 0.08
C LYS A 35 5.64 -6.87 -0.91
N GLU A 36 5.24 -6.90 -2.16
CA GLU A 36 5.71 -5.98 -3.20
C GLU A 36 5.49 -4.51 -2.80
N LEU A 37 4.28 -4.18 -2.34
CA LEU A 37 3.89 -2.81 -1.99
C LEU A 37 4.38 -2.35 -0.61
N SER A 38 4.69 -3.25 0.32
CA SER A 38 5.18 -2.91 1.67
C SER A 38 6.71 -2.96 1.80
N THR A 39 7.42 -3.27 0.71
CA THR A 39 8.89 -3.31 0.65
C THR A 39 9.39 -2.50 -0.54
N ASP A 40 10.69 -2.51 -0.77
CA ASP A 40 11.36 -1.93 -1.95
C ASP A 40 11.31 -2.84 -3.20
N ALA A 41 10.64 -3.98 -3.13
CA ALA A 41 10.56 -4.93 -4.25
C ALA A 41 9.66 -4.48 -5.43
N ASN A 42 8.92 -3.37 -5.28
CA ASN A 42 8.17 -2.76 -6.37
C ASN A 42 9.06 -1.87 -7.26
N LYS A 43 8.54 -1.47 -8.43
CA LYS A 43 9.27 -0.63 -9.41
C LYS A 43 9.72 0.73 -8.89
N ILE A 44 9.13 1.24 -7.80
CA ILE A 44 9.49 2.53 -7.20
C ILE A 44 10.69 2.37 -6.25
N GLY A 45 11.02 1.14 -5.82
CA GLY A 45 12.19 0.87 -4.99
C GLY A 45 12.03 1.32 -3.53
N ARG A 46 10.78 1.50 -3.06
CA ARG A 46 10.48 1.83 -1.65
C ARG A 46 9.11 1.29 -1.22
N PRO A 47 8.88 1.07 0.08
CA PRO A 47 7.55 0.76 0.60
C PRO A 47 6.54 1.83 0.19
N LEU A 48 5.34 1.43 -0.22
CA LEU A 48 4.24 2.30 -0.64
C LEU A 48 3.05 2.23 0.31
N ILE A 49 2.87 1.09 0.98
CA ILE A 49 1.84 0.86 1.98
C ILE A 49 2.45 0.28 3.27
N GLU A 50 1.82 0.56 4.40
CA GLU A 50 2.12 -0.05 5.70
C GLU A 50 0.89 -0.75 6.27
N LYS A 51 1.10 -1.77 7.10
CA LYS A 51 0.00 -2.44 7.78
C LYS A 51 -0.52 -1.53 8.89
N ILE A 52 -1.83 -1.29 8.92
CA ILE A 52 -2.48 -0.61 10.05
C ILE A 52 -2.61 -1.64 11.16
N THR A 53 -1.72 -1.60 12.14
CA THR A 53 -1.99 -2.17 13.46
C THR A 53 -2.88 -1.18 14.19
N GLU A 54 -3.99 -1.64 14.76
CA GLU A 54 -4.88 -0.81 15.59
C GLU A 54 -4.24 -0.46 16.96
N GLU A 55 -2.93 -0.21 16.95
CA GLU A 55 -2.11 0.12 18.12
C GLU A 55 -1.46 1.49 17.89
N LYS A 56 -2.28 2.52 17.73
CA LYS A 56 -1.93 3.92 18.04
C LYS A 56 -3.17 4.81 17.96
N GLN A 57 -4.06 4.60 18.91
CA GLN A 57 -4.73 5.72 19.56
C GLN A 57 -4.15 5.78 20.98
N SER A 58 -3.28 6.75 21.22
CA SER A 58 -2.77 7.12 22.54
C SER A 58 -2.89 8.64 22.64
#